data_AF-A0A0G0YQ04-F1
#
_entry.id   AF-A0A0G0YQ04-F1
#
_cell.length_a   1.000
_cell.length_b   1.000
_cell.length_c   1.000
_cell.angle_alpha   90.00
_cell.angle_beta   90.00
_cell.angle_gamma   90.00
#
_symmetry.space_group_name_H-M   'P 1'
#
loop_
_entity.id
_entity.type
_entity.pdbx_description
1 polymer ?
#
loop_
_entity_poly.entity_id
_entity_poly.type
_entity_poly.pdbx_seq_one_letter_code
_entity_poly.pdbx_strand_id
1 'polypeptide(L)'
;MAEYSHNEKERITSEKKDEFNHARWNKAIKRIIRLVNSKELSAEEAGELAKAVEENLDIIEDGLREKDYFDDAFYLLRELAVPAPNTVEVSELAADALSRNLDFLEGKIESKRRNLNNQVFNAAVSLIDYGTAIQKKQGVDFLVRHFQDIDLNMREGHGSAYVYVIEAVAENGAPEDVKKALSILHDYVRNEEDYHILGECLRSFNSDMRKFAESIMEEKIGRYGLDSKKFLDAWSISDKKSFWGPTMSFNLRSLEYLEGQRPGIALFLNSEFGIYDFGRYPPGMLIKQYDEYEDTAMPYGVIFYPKNDHNGAFYGTNHVFGNLFSQTAGKYALRVVEGDSKIDIVKMLHRLDRKYGKSHKIQFAIIGGHGAPDCIQFGGSEAKHRLKISDLIDKRAKNKSRYFEKNPTIILNSCETGFREGMGQKLSKILNARVIGPDVKTNLKEIKVKFVGDKAEFAVEYLEKGVAQAYSSGQRS
;
A
#
# COMPACT_ATOMS: atom_id res chain seq x y z
N MET A 1 44.91 -24.85 -36.73
CA MET A 1 43.51 -24.64 -36.27
C MET A 1 42.58 -25.74 -36.79
N ALA A 2 42.95 -27.02 -36.60
CA ALA A 2 42.07 -28.16 -36.94
C ALA A 2 42.27 -29.39 -36.03
N GLU A 3 43.04 -29.29 -34.93
CA GLU A 3 43.29 -30.41 -34.01
C GLU A 3 42.79 -30.18 -32.57
N TYR A 4 42.18 -29.03 -32.28
CA TYR A 4 41.55 -28.78 -30.98
C TYR A 4 40.06 -29.17 -30.91
N SER A 5 39.47 -29.61 -32.03
CA SER A 5 38.02 -29.87 -32.15
C SER A 5 37.61 -31.34 -31.91
N HIS A 6 38.55 -32.26 -31.69
CA HIS A 6 38.22 -33.69 -31.55
C HIS A 6 38.20 -34.17 -30.10
N ASN A 7 39.00 -33.57 -29.21
CA ASN A 7 39.08 -33.99 -27.80
C ASN A 7 37.89 -33.54 -26.92
N GLU A 8 37.06 -32.61 -27.39
CA GLU A 8 35.88 -32.15 -26.63
C GLU A 8 34.60 -32.95 -26.99
N LYS A 9 34.60 -33.64 -28.14
CA LYS A 9 33.49 -34.53 -28.53
C LYS A 9 33.59 -35.93 -27.94
N GLU A 10 34.80 -36.45 -27.67
CA GLU A 10 34.97 -37.77 -27.05
C GLU A 10 34.84 -37.75 -25.52
N ARG A 11 34.98 -36.58 -24.87
CA ARG A 11 34.79 -36.44 -23.43
C ARG A 11 33.32 -36.39 -22.99
N ILE A 12 32.38 -36.28 -23.93
CA ILE A 12 30.93 -36.22 -23.69
C ILE A 12 30.27 -37.62 -23.81
N THR A 13 30.99 -38.66 -24.24
CA THR A 13 30.38 -39.95 -24.61
C THR A 13 30.67 -41.15 -23.69
N SER A 14 31.05 -40.97 -22.42
CA SER A 14 31.07 -42.11 -21.48
C SER A 14 30.75 -41.83 -20.01
N GLU A 15 30.21 -40.66 -19.66
CA GLU A 15 29.52 -40.53 -18.39
C GLU A 15 28.14 -41.15 -18.55
N LYS A 16 27.95 -42.35 -17.97
CA LYS A 16 26.60 -42.79 -17.64
C LYS A 16 25.99 -41.66 -16.84
N LYS A 17 25.03 -40.93 -17.42
CA LYS A 17 24.17 -40.05 -16.63
C LYS A 17 23.56 -40.94 -15.57
N ASP A 18 24.00 -40.79 -14.33
CA ASP A 18 23.37 -41.44 -13.20
C ASP A 18 21.90 -41.03 -13.25
N GLU A 19 21.02 -42.02 -13.33
CA GLU A 19 19.58 -41.82 -13.41
C GLU A 19 19.13 -41.03 -12.17
N PHE A 20 18.36 -39.96 -12.38
CA PHE A 20 17.91 -39.10 -11.29
C PHE A 20 17.19 -39.90 -10.20
N ASN A 21 17.63 -39.76 -8.95
CA ASN A 21 17.10 -40.58 -7.86
C ASN A 21 15.78 -40.02 -7.31
N HIS A 22 14.68 -40.33 -8.00
CA HIS A 22 13.32 -39.90 -7.65
C HIS A 22 12.93 -40.24 -6.20
N ALA A 23 13.35 -41.39 -5.69
CA ALA A 23 13.02 -41.82 -4.32
C ALA A 23 13.72 -40.96 -3.26
N ARG A 24 15.01 -40.64 -3.49
CA ARG A 24 15.77 -39.73 -2.62
C ARG A 24 15.21 -38.31 -2.68
N TRP A 25 14.91 -37.80 -3.87
CA TRP A 25 14.27 -36.49 -4.06
C TRP A 25 13.01 -36.35 -3.22
N ASN A 26 12.04 -37.26 -3.40
CA ASN A 26 10.73 -37.20 -2.73
C ASN A 26 10.87 -37.24 -1.19
N LYS A 27 11.86 -37.98 -0.68
CA LYS A 27 12.15 -38.04 0.76
C LYS A 27 12.78 -36.73 1.25
N ALA A 28 13.75 -36.19 0.51
CA ALA A 28 14.45 -34.95 0.85
C ALA A 28 13.50 -33.74 0.84
N ILE A 29 12.77 -33.55 -0.26
CA ILE A 29 11.93 -32.37 -0.46
C ILE A 29 10.81 -32.26 0.58
N LYS A 30 10.16 -33.39 0.90
CA LYS A 30 9.09 -33.42 1.91
C LYS A 30 9.61 -33.00 3.29
N ARG A 31 10.85 -33.36 3.63
CA ARG A 31 11.49 -32.98 4.90
C ARG A 31 11.86 -31.50 4.90
N ILE A 32 12.50 -31.02 3.84
CA ILE A 32 13.00 -29.63 3.74
C ILE A 32 11.85 -28.64 3.63
N ILE A 33 10.88 -28.85 2.73
CA ILE A 33 9.71 -27.96 2.57
C ILE A 33 8.93 -27.81 3.88
N ARG A 34 8.78 -28.89 4.64
CA ARG A 34 8.10 -28.85 5.96
C ARG A 34 8.80 -27.87 6.91
N LEU A 35 10.12 -27.87 6.93
CA LEU A 35 10.94 -27.02 7.80
C LEU A 35 10.97 -25.57 7.28
N VAL A 36 11.20 -25.37 5.97
CA VAL A 36 11.21 -24.05 5.34
C VAL A 36 9.89 -23.29 5.51
N ASN A 37 8.75 -24.00 5.44
CA ASN A 37 7.42 -23.38 5.61
C ASN A 37 7.05 -23.09 7.07
N SER A 38 7.91 -23.40 8.03
CA SER A 38 7.67 -23.03 9.43
C SER A 38 8.00 -21.56 9.64
N LYS A 39 7.11 -20.81 10.32
CA LYS A 39 7.25 -19.34 10.45
C LYS A 39 8.44 -18.93 11.34
N GLU A 40 8.79 -19.77 12.32
CA GLU A 40 9.89 -19.57 13.26
C GLU A 40 10.48 -20.94 13.58
N LEU A 41 11.68 -21.22 13.09
CA LEU A 41 12.40 -22.45 13.42
C LEU A 41 12.98 -22.34 14.83
N SER A 42 12.72 -23.34 15.67
CA SER A 42 13.52 -23.54 16.88
C SER A 42 14.98 -23.84 16.51
N ALA A 43 15.91 -23.68 17.47
CA ALA A 43 17.32 -24.02 17.23
C ALA A 43 17.52 -25.50 16.82
N GLU A 44 16.68 -26.40 17.36
CA GLU A 44 16.68 -27.81 17.00
C GLU A 44 16.21 -28.02 15.55
N GLU A 45 15.09 -27.41 15.15
CA GLU A 45 14.57 -27.52 13.78
C GLU A 45 15.51 -26.85 12.76
N ALA A 46 16.19 -25.77 13.13
CA ALA A 46 17.22 -25.15 12.30
C ALA A 46 18.42 -26.08 12.09
N GLY A 47 18.86 -26.78 13.14
CA GLY A 47 19.89 -27.83 13.03
C GLY A 47 19.43 -29.03 12.20
N GLU A 48 18.16 -29.44 12.32
CA GLU A 48 17.57 -30.47 11.45
C GLU A 48 17.54 -30.04 9.99
N LEU A 49 17.20 -28.78 9.72
CA LEU A 49 17.19 -28.21 8.38
C LEU A 49 18.60 -28.18 7.78
N ALA A 50 19.58 -27.68 8.54
CA ALA A 50 20.97 -27.63 8.09
C ALA A 50 21.48 -29.01 7.69
N LYS A 51 21.30 -30.00 8.56
CA LYS A 51 21.66 -31.38 8.26
C LYS A 51 20.89 -31.93 7.05
N ALA A 52 19.59 -31.64 6.93
CA ALA A 52 18.80 -32.10 5.80
C ALA A 52 19.26 -31.49 4.47
N VAL A 53 19.65 -30.22 4.46
CA VAL A 53 20.19 -29.53 3.29
C VAL A 53 21.57 -30.07 2.95
N GLU A 54 22.48 -30.17 3.93
CA GLU A 54 23.82 -30.75 3.72
C GLU A 54 23.76 -32.17 3.12
N GLU A 55 22.87 -33.03 3.63
CA GLU A 55 22.70 -34.42 3.16
C GLU A 55 22.05 -34.53 1.76
N ASN A 56 21.40 -33.48 1.25
CA ASN A 56 20.56 -33.56 0.06
C ASN A 56 20.75 -32.39 -0.93
N LEU A 57 21.76 -31.55 -0.75
CA LEU A 57 22.00 -30.40 -1.63
C LEU A 57 22.31 -30.85 -3.06
N ASP A 58 23.09 -31.92 -3.21
CA ASP A 58 23.42 -32.54 -4.50
C ASP A 58 22.17 -32.95 -5.29
N ILE A 59 21.22 -33.65 -4.66
CA ILE A 59 19.98 -34.07 -5.34
C ILE A 59 19.06 -32.86 -5.61
N ILE A 60 19.19 -31.77 -4.84
CA ILE A 60 18.52 -30.50 -5.13
C ILE A 60 19.11 -29.84 -6.38
N GLU A 61 20.46 -29.76 -6.47
CA GLU A 61 21.16 -29.23 -7.64
C GLU A 61 20.87 -30.06 -8.91
N ASP A 62 20.86 -31.39 -8.80
CA ASP A 62 20.47 -32.28 -9.91
C ASP A 62 19.03 -32.02 -10.37
N GLY A 63 18.13 -31.72 -9.43
CA GLY A 63 16.74 -31.37 -9.70
C GLY A 63 16.57 -30.16 -10.62
N LEU A 64 17.54 -29.23 -10.65
CA LEU A 64 17.53 -28.12 -11.61
C LEU A 64 17.64 -28.61 -13.07
N ARG A 65 18.31 -29.74 -13.30
CA ARG A 65 18.51 -30.31 -14.64
C ARG A 65 17.34 -31.15 -15.10
N GLU A 66 16.49 -31.55 -14.18
CA GLU A 66 15.33 -32.39 -14.43
C GLU A 66 14.07 -31.57 -14.66
N LYS A 67 13.42 -31.79 -15.80
CA LYS A 67 12.26 -31.00 -16.23
C LYS A 67 11.12 -31.02 -15.20
N ASP A 68 10.88 -32.17 -14.59
CA ASP A 68 9.76 -32.38 -13.67
C ASP A 68 10.05 -31.89 -12.24
N TYR A 69 11.30 -31.53 -11.93
CA TYR A 69 11.75 -31.11 -10.60
C TYR A 69 12.34 -29.70 -10.56
N PHE A 70 12.55 -29.08 -11.72
CA PHE A 70 13.19 -27.78 -11.84
C PHE A 70 12.54 -26.69 -10.97
N ASP A 71 11.22 -26.52 -11.06
CA ASP A 71 10.52 -25.44 -10.36
C ASP A 71 10.64 -25.59 -8.83
N ASP A 72 10.54 -26.82 -8.33
CA ASP A 72 10.67 -27.15 -6.91
C ASP A 72 12.12 -26.99 -6.42
N ALA A 73 13.10 -27.48 -7.19
CA ALA A 73 14.52 -27.34 -6.88
C ALA A 73 14.92 -25.87 -6.80
N PHE A 74 14.46 -25.10 -7.79
CA PHE A 74 14.80 -23.70 -7.89
C PHE A 74 14.13 -22.87 -6.80
N TYR A 75 12.85 -23.14 -6.51
CA TYR A 75 12.16 -22.55 -5.37
C TYR A 75 12.93 -22.81 -4.07
N LEU A 76 13.29 -24.07 -3.79
CA LEU A 76 14.02 -24.42 -2.57
C LEU A 76 15.35 -23.69 -2.45
N LEU A 77 16.20 -23.71 -3.49
CA LEU A 77 17.49 -23.05 -3.43
C LEU A 77 17.37 -21.55 -3.18
N ARG A 78 16.38 -20.89 -3.81
CA ARG A 78 16.12 -19.46 -3.59
C ARG A 78 15.70 -19.17 -2.15
N GLU A 79 14.72 -19.92 -1.63
CA GLU A 79 14.25 -19.69 -0.26
C GLU A 79 15.33 -20.00 0.78
N LEU A 80 16.12 -21.06 0.57
CA LEU A 80 17.19 -21.44 1.48
C LEU A 80 18.36 -20.44 1.48
N ALA A 81 18.61 -19.74 0.37
CA ALA A 81 19.67 -18.75 0.26
C ALA A 81 19.38 -17.43 1.02
N VAL A 82 18.15 -17.23 1.52
CA VAL A 82 17.79 -16.07 2.35
C VAL A 82 18.06 -16.41 3.82
N PRO A 83 18.96 -15.70 4.51
CA PRO A 83 19.31 -16.01 5.89
C PRO A 83 18.15 -15.73 6.83
N ALA A 84 17.76 -16.74 7.61
CA ALA A 84 16.86 -16.63 8.75
C ALA A 84 17.61 -16.89 10.07
N PRO A 85 17.07 -16.50 11.24
CA PRO A 85 17.69 -16.79 12.53
C PRO A 85 18.07 -18.27 12.66
N ASN A 86 19.32 -18.54 13.06
CA ASN A 86 19.90 -19.89 13.19
C ASN A 86 20.11 -20.70 11.90
N THR A 87 19.99 -20.09 10.71
CA THR A 87 20.12 -20.81 9.41
C THR A 87 21.24 -20.27 8.52
N VAL A 88 22.19 -19.51 9.06
CA VAL A 88 23.27 -18.87 8.27
C VAL A 88 24.05 -19.89 7.43
N GLU A 89 24.44 -21.02 8.02
CA GLU A 89 25.15 -22.10 7.30
C GLU A 89 24.32 -22.67 6.14
N VAL A 90 23.01 -22.78 6.32
CA VAL A 90 22.08 -23.24 5.27
C VAL A 90 22.04 -22.24 4.12
N SER A 91 21.97 -20.95 4.44
CA SER A 91 21.97 -19.89 3.42
C SER A 91 23.30 -19.81 2.67
N GLU A 92 24.42 -20.04 3.33
CA GLU A 92 25.74 -20.09 2.68
C GLU A 92 25.82 -21.27 1.70
N LEU A 93 25.41 -22.48 2.12
CA LEU A 93 25.37 -23.67 1.25
C LEU A 93 24.45 -23.48 0.04
N ALA A 94 23.27 -22.88 0.24
CA ALA A 94 22.32 -22.63 -0.82
C ALA A 94 22.79 -21.53 -1.78
N ALA A 95 23.40 -20.45 -1.27
CA ALA A 95 24.01 -19.40 -2.10
C ALA A 95 25.18 -19.95 -2.93
N ASP A 96 26.00 -20.84 -2.35
CA ASP A 96 27.06 -21.57 -3.05
C ASP A 96 26.50 -22.42 -4.20
N ALA A 97 25.44 -23.18 -3.95
CA ALA A 97 24.75 -23.95 -4.98
C ALA A 97 24.13 -23.05 -6.08
N LEU A 98 23.46 -21.96 -5.71
CA LEU A 98 22.91 -21.00 -6.68
C LEU A 98 24.01 -20.39 -7.56
N SER A 99 25.11 -19.96 -6.95
CA SER A 99 26.26 -19.39 -7.65
C SER A 99 26.85 -20.35 -8.68
N ARG A 100 27.05 -21.63 -8.33
CA ARG A 100 27.56 -22.65 -9.27
C ARG A 100 26.59 -22.97 -10.41
N ASN A 101 25.29 -22.79 -10.20
CA ASN A 101 24.26 -23.09 -11.19
C ASN A 101 23.75 -21.87 -11.95
N LEU A 102 24.32 -20.68 -11.71
CA LEU A 102 23.83 -19.44 -12.29
C LEU A 102 23.87 -19.44 -13.83
N ASP A 103 24.94 -19.96 -14.44
CA ASP A 103 25.06 -20.10 -15.91
C ASP A 103 24.01 -21.06 -16.49
N PHE A 104 23.64 -22.10 -15.73
CA PHE A 104 22.58 -23.02 -16.16
C PHE A 104 21.21 -22.33 -16.09
N LEU A 105 20.96 -21.54 -15.04
CA LEU A 105 19.75 -20.73 -14.90
C LEU A 105 19.67 -19.63 -15.97
N GLU A 106 20.81 -19.08 -16.39
CA GLU A 106 20.92 -18.14 -17.51
C GLU A 106 20.25 -18.71 -18.77
N GLY A 107 20.57 -19.97 -19.10
CA GLY A 107 19.99 -20.69 -20.23
C GLY A 107 18.48 -20.96 -20.13
N LYS A 108 17.83 -20.61 -19.02
CA LYS A 108 16.36 -20.70 -18.83
C LYS A 108 15.64 -19.37 -19.04
N ILE A 109 16.37 -18.27 -19.21
CA ILE A 109 15.79 -16.96 -19.49
C ILE A 109 15.21 -16.98 -20.90
N GLU A 110 13.90 -16.74 -21.01
CA GLU A 110 13.17 -16.74 -22.28
C GLU A 110 12.15 -15.60 -22.30
N SER A 111 11.98 -14.93 -23.45
CA SER A 111 11.09 -13.75 -23.58
C SER A 111 9.64 -14.00 -23.14
N LYS A 112 9.16 -15.25 -23.21
CA LYS A 112 7.78 -15.62 -22.84
C LYS A 112 7.62 -16.22 -21.44
N ARG A 113 8.70 -16.41 -20.67
CA ARG A 113 8.67 -17.03 -19.33
C ARG A 113 8.94 -16.02 -18.21
N ARG A 114 8.23 -14.90 -18.23
CA ARG A 114 8.41 -13.75 -17.32
C ARG A 114 8.53 -14.11 -15.84
N ASN A 115 7.59 -14.94 -15.34
CA ASN A 115 7.62 -15.38 -13.95
C ASN A 115 8.91 -16.13 -13.62
N LEU A 116 9.41 -16.95 -14.54
CA LEU A 116 10.67 -17.65 -14.35
C LEU A 116 11.85 -16.67 -14.43
N ASN A 117 11.88 -15.78 -15.43
CA ASN A 117 12.92 -14.76 -15.56
C ASN A 117 13.06 -13.93 -14.27
N ASN A 118 11.93 -13.46 -13.72
CA ASN A 118 11.91 -12.74 -12.45
C ASN A 118 12.51 -13.59 -11.31
N GLN A 119 12.17 -14.87 -11.23
CA GLN A 119 12.76 -15.75 -10.21
C GLN A 119 14.27 -15.92 -10.40
N VAL A 120 14.75 -16.06 -11.64
CA VAL A 120 16.18 -16.15 -11.98
C VAL A 120 16.92 -14.87 -11.58
N PHE A 121 16.38 -13.69 -11.90
CA PHE A 121 16.99 -12.42 -11.48
C PHE A 121 16.97 -12.26 -9.96
N ASN A 122 15.89 -12.64 -9.28
CA ASN A 122 15.84 -12.59 -7.82
C ASN A 122 16.85 -13.53 -7.17
N ALA A 123 17.15 -14.69 -7.76
CA ALA A 123 18.23 -15.55 -7.28
C ALA A 123 19.59 -14.86 -7.37
N ALA A 124 19.86 -14.11 -8.45
CA ALA A 124 21.07 -13.28 -8.54
C ALA A 124 21.07 -12.16 -7.48
N VAL A 125 19.93 -11.55 -7.18
CA VAL A 125 19.83 -10.58 -6.09
C VAL A 125 20.10 -11.22 -4.72
N SER A 126 19.61 -12.44 -4.45
CA SER A 126 19.96 -13.16 -3.22
C SER A 126 21.47 -13.37 -3.07
N LEU A 127 22.20 -13.62 -4.16
CA LEU A 127 23.67 -13.68 -4.14
C LEU A 127 24.30 -12.32 -3.81
N ILE A 128 23.69 -11.20 -4.24
CA ILE A 128 24.17 -9.84 -3.96
C ILE A 128 23.98 -9.47 -2.49
N ASP A 129 22.82 -9.82 -1.92
CA ASP A 129 22.43 -9.43 -0.57
C ASP A 129 23.10 -10.27 0.50
N TYR A 130 23.24 -11.58 0.24
CA TYR A 130 23.58 -12.57 1.27
C TYR A 130 24.82 -13.40 0.94
N GLY A 131 25.33 -13.33 -0.28
CA GLY A 131 26.51 -14.07 -0.70
C GLY A 131 27.82 -13.47 -0.20
N THR A 132 28.89 -14.25 -0.37
CA THR A 132 30.28 -13.80 -0.25
C THR A 132 30.60 -12.70 -1.28
N ALA A 133 31.73 -12.00 -1.11
CA ALA A 133 32.16 -10.97 -2.06
C ALA A 133 32.27 -11.47 -3.51
N ILE A 134 32.65 -12.74 -3.71
CA ILE A 134 32.74 -13.37 -5.03
C ILE A 134 31.32 -13.57 -5.62
N GLN A 135 30.41 -14.13 -4.83
CA GLN A 135 29.02 -14.38 -5.24
C GLN A 135 28.27 -13.09 -5.51
N LYS A 136 28.49 -12.08 -4.68
CA LYS A 136 27.95 -10.74 -4.88
C LYS A 136 28.37 -10.15 -6.22
N LYS A 137 29.66 -10.24 -6.54
CA LYS A 137 30.17 -9.81 -7.85
C LYS A 137 29.55 -10.62 -8.99
N GLN A 138 29.42 -11.94 -8.85
CA GLN A 138 28.76 -12.79 -9.85
C GLN A 138 27.30 -12.41 -10.08
N GLY A 139 26.55 -12.15 -9.00
CA GLY A 139 25.15 -11.70 -9.09
C GLY A 139 25.02 -10.36 -9.81
N VAL A 140 25.88 -9.39 -9.48
CA VAL A 140 25.93 -8.10 -10.21
C VAL A 140 26.27 -8.31 -11.69
N ASP A 141 27.36 -9.02 -11.98
CA ASP A 141 27.81 -9.28 -13.35
C ASP A 141 26.72 -9.98 -14.18
N PHE A 142 25.96 -10.89 -13.56
CA PHE A 142 24.82 -11.56 -14.17
C PHE A 142 23.70 -10.58 -14.52
N LEU A 143 23.22 -9.78 -13.56
CA LEU A 143 22.15 -8.81 -13.82
C LEU A 143 22.52 -7.78 -14.90
N VAL A 144 23.79 -7.34 -14.92
CA VAL A 144 24.30 -6.39 -15.93
C VAL A 144 24.24 -6.96 -17.34
N ARG A 145 24.57 -8.26 -17.53
CA ARG A 145 24.43 -8.93 -18.84
C ARG A 145 22.98 -8.95 -19.32
N HIS A 146 22.02 -9.02 -18.40
CA HIS A 146 20.59 -9.14 -18.69
C HIS A 146 19.78 -7.85 -18.61
N PHE A 147 20.43 -6.69 -18.64
CA PHE A 147 19.71 -5.41 -18.63
C PHE A 147 18.65 -5.28 -19.75
N GLN A 148 18.91 -5.83 -20.93
CA GLN A 148 17.93 -5.80 -22.04
C GLN A 148 16.70 -6.66 -21.72
N ASP A 149 16.90 -7.84 -21.15
CA ASP A 149 15.80 -8.71 -20.73
C ASP A 149 15.02 -8.07 -19.59
N ILE A 150 15.70 -7.44 -18.63
CA ILE A 150 15.07 -6.73 -17.51
C ILE A 150 14.19 -5.58 -18.05
N ASP A 151 14.72 -4.70 -18.90
CA ASP A 151 13.96 -3.59 -19.51
C ASP A 151 12.74 -4.09 -20.29
N LEU A 152 12.91 -5.14 -21.10
CA LEU A 152 11.79 -5.74 -21.84
C LEU A 152 10.70 -6.28 -20.88
N ASN A 153 11.09 -7.05 -19.85
CA ASN A 153 10.12 -7.61 -18.91
C ASN A 153 9.43 -6.52 -18.07
N MET A 154 10.12 -5.42 -17.76
CA MET A 154 9.49 -4.25 -17.14
C MET A 154 8.36 -3.73 -18.04
N ARG A 155 8.65 -3.45 -19.31
CA ARG A 155 7.71 -2.88 -20.31
C ARG A 155 6.53 -3.79 -20.63
N GLU A 156 6.66 -5.10 -20.41
CA GLU A 156 5.57 -6.06 -20.60
C GLU A 156 4.58 -6.15 -19.42
N GLY A 157 4.63 -5.19 -18.47
CA GLY A 157 3.61 -5.00 -17.42
C GLY A 157 3.95 -5.57 -16.06
N HIS A 158 5.24 -5.82 -15.77
CA HIS A 158 5.70 -6.37 -14.49
C HIS A 158 6.75 -5.49 -13.81
N GLY A 159 6.87 -4.22 -14.18
CA GLY A 159 8.02 -3.41 -13.79
C GLY A 159 8.27 -3.31 -12.28
N SER A 160 7.24 -3.37 -11.42
CA SER A 160 7.44 -3.34 -9.96
C SER A 160 8.29 -4.50 -9.43
N ALA A 161 8.22 -5.69 -10.04
CA ALA A 161 9.04 -6.83 -9.64
C ALA A 161 10.54 -6.63 -9.94
N TYR A 162 10.88 -5.73 -10.86
CA TYR A 162 12.24 -5.50 -11.33
C TYR A 162 12.89 -4.26 -10.71
N VAL A 163 12.14 -3.43 -9.96
CA VAL A 163 12.71 -2.26 -9.27
C VAL A 163 13.81 -2.70 -8.31
N TYR A 164 13.57 -3.77 -7.55
CA TYR A 164 14.55 -4.34 -6.62
C TYR A 164 15.78 -4.90 -7.34
N VAL A 165 15.60 -5.48 -8.53
CA VAL A 165 16.70 -5.98 -9.38
C VAL A 165 17.58 -4.81 -9.85
N ILE A 166 16.97 -3.71 -10.30
CA ILE A 166 17.70 -2.50 -10.69
C ILE A 166 18.40 -1.87 -9.49
N GLU A 167 17.74 -1.80 -8.34
CA GLU A 167 18.29 -1.28 -7.09
C GLU A 167 19.53 -2.07 -6.65
N ALA A 168 19.47 -3.39 -6.71
CA ALA A 168 20.61 -4.25 -6.36
C ALA A 168 21.86 -3.94 -7.21
N VAL A 169 21.70 -3.65 -8.50
CA VAL A 169 22.81 -3.20 -9.35
C VAL A 169 23.21 -1.76 -9.04
N ALA A 170 22.25 -0.87 -8.77
CA ALA A 170 22.53 0.53 -8.45
C ALA A 170 23.33 0.70 -7.14
N GLU A 171 23.19 -0.22 -6.19
CA GLU A 171 23.93 -0.19 -4.92
C GLU A 171 25.29 -0.89 -4.97
N ASN A 172 25.47 -1.85 -5.89
CA ASN A 172 26.62 -2.77 -5.84
C ASN A 172 27.43 -2.85 -7.15
N GLY A 173 26.95 -2.23 -8.22
CA GLY A 173 27.58 -2.24 -9.54
C GLY A 173 28.76 -1.29 -9.68
N ALA A 174 29.52 -1.45 -10.78
CA ALA A 174 30.50 -0.46 -11.18
C ALA A 174 29.80 0.83 -11.64
N PRO A 175 30.47 2.00 -11.62
CA PRO A 175 29.81 3.29 -11.92
C PRO A 175 29.04 3.34 -13.26
N GLU A 176 29.55 2.70 -14.32
CA GLU A 176 28.86 2.67 -15.62
C GLU A 176 27.62 1.75 -15.60
N ASP A 177 27.66 0.67 -14.83
CA ASP A 177 26.53 -0.25 -14.66
C ASP A 177 25.43 0.39 -13.83
N VAL A 178 25.79 1.10 -12.76
CA VAL A 178 24.87 1.91 -11.95
C VAL A 178 24.17 2.94 -12.83
N LYS A 179 24.94 3.68 -13.64
CA LYS A 179 24.39 4.67 -14.58
C LYS A 179 23.41 4.04 -15.58
N LYS A 180 23.74 2.86 -16.12
CA LYS A 180 22.87 2.13 -17.04
C LYS A 180 21.60 1.61 -16.36
N ALA A 181 21.72 1.04 -15.17
CA ALA A 181 20.59 0.55 -14.36
C ALA A 181 19.60 1.68 -14.06
N LEU A 182 20.12 2.83 -13.59
CA LEU A 182 19.30 4.03 -13.33
C LEU A 182 18.67 4.57 -14.62
N SER A 183 19.38 4.56 -15.75
CA SER A 183 18.81 4.99 -17.05
C SER A 183 17.60 4.15 -17.45
N ILE A 184 17.66 2.83 -17.32
CA ILE A 184 16.54 1.92 -17.64
C ILE A 184 15.32 2.28 -16.81
N LEU A 185 15.50 2.42 -15.49
CA LEU A 185 14.43 2.80 -14.59
C LEU A 185 13.86 4.19 -14.91
N HIS A 186 14.73 5.16 -15.15
CA HIS A 186 14.32 6.52 -15.46
C HIS A 186 13.50 6.59 -16.75
N ASP A 187 13.95 5.89 -17.79
CA ASP A 187 13.26 5.80 -19.07
C ASP A 187 11.92 5.08 -18.93
N TYR A 188 11.85 4.02 -18.14
CA TYR A 188 10.59 3.34 -17.86
C TYR A 188 9.59 4.27 -17.15
N VAL A 189 9.99 4.85 -16.02
CA VAL A 189 9.10 5.67 -15.17
C VAL A 189 8.56 6.88 -15.92
N ARG A 190 9.37 7.49 -16.80
CA ARG A 190 8.94 8.63 -17.62
C ARG A 190 7.93 8.27 -18.71
N ASN A 191 8.00 7.06 -19.27
CA ASN A 191 7.23 6.70 -20.46
C ASN A 191 5.93 5.94 -20.15
N GLU A 192 5.90 5.13 -19.09
CA GLU A 192 4.80 4.17 -18.87
C GLU A 192 3.69 4.69 -17.93
N GLU A 193 3.85 5.89 -17.35
CA GLU A 193 2.94 6.47 -16.33
C GLU A 193 2.59 5.48 -15.18
N ASP A 194 3.53 4.59 -14.87
CA ASP A 194 3.35 3.56 -13.86
C ASP A 194 3.66 4.12 -12.47
N TYR A 195 2.65 4.70 -11.85
CA TYR A 195 2.73 5.26 -10.51
C TYR A 195 3.05 4.21 -9.43
N HIS A 196 2.85 2.91 -9.69
CA HIS A 196 3.24 1.88 -8.74
C HIS A 196 4.76 1.82 -8.60
N ILE A 197 5.50 1.83 -9.72
CA ILE A 197 6.96 1.82 -9.72
C ILE A 197 7.53 3.09 -9.13
N LEU A 198 6.95 4.25 -9.45
CA LEU A 198 7.36 5.50 -8.84
C LEU A 198 7.28 5.43 -7.31
N GLY A 199 6.26 4.74 -6.79
CA GLY A 199 6.09 4.48 -5.37
C GLY A 199 7.20 3.60 -4.81
N GLU A 200 7.57 2.52 -5.50
CA GLU A 200 8.72 1.68 -5.11
C GLU A 200 10.04 2.47 -5.11
N CYS A 201 10.28 3.30 -6.13
CA CYS A 201 11.49 4.12 -6.23
C CYS A 201 11.62 5.10 -5.06
N LEU A 202 10.53 5.72 -4.61
CA LEU A 202 10.55 6.61 -3.46
C LEU A 202 10.92 5.89 -2.14
N ARG A 203 10.72 4.56 -2.06
CA ARG A 203 11.07 3.74 -0.89
C ARG A 203 12.46 3.16 -0.94
N SER A 204 13.07 3.22 -2.12
CA SER A 204 14.39 2.68 -2.38
C SER A 204 15.38 3.11 -1.30
N PHE A 205 16.22 2.18 -0.88
CA PHE A 205 17.40 2.46 -0.06
C PHE A 205 18.41 3.28 -0.87
N ASN A 206 18.48 3.05 -2.18
CA ASN A 206 19.28 3.85 -3.10
C ASN A 206 18.79 5.31 -3.15
N SER A 207 19.68 6.25 -2.81
CA SER A 207 19.31 7.67 -2.71
C SER A 207 19.04 8.33 -4.06
N ASP A 208 19.63 7.84 -5.15
CA ASP A 208 19.48 8.45 -6.47
C ASP A 208 18.15 8.06 -7.09
N MET A 209 17.73 6.80 -6.93
CA MET A 209 16.37 6.34 -7.28
C MET A 209 15.29 7.15 -6.56
N ARG A 210 15.46 7.32 -5.24
CA ARG A 210 14.53 8.13 -4.43
C ARG A 210 14.49 9.59 -4.89
N LYS A 211 15.64 10.26 -5.06
CA LYS A 211 15.69 11.66 -5.53
C LYS A 211 15.08 11.83 -6.92
N PHE A 212 15.33 10.89 -7.81
CA PHE A 212 14.72 10.90 -9.14
C PHE A 212 13.19 10.83 -9.03
N ALA A 213 12.67 9.89 -8.25
CA ALA A 213 11.24 9.77 -8.04
C ALA A 213 10.63 11.01 -7.36
N GLU A 214 11.31 11.57 -6.35
CA GLU A 214 10.94 12.84 -5.71
C GLU A 214 10.86 13.98 -6.73
N SER A 215 11.81 14.08 -7.68
CA SER A 215 11.81 15.12 -8.71
C SER A 215 10.61 15.00 -9.68
N ILE A 216 10.25 13.77 -10.06
CA ILE A 216 9.04 13.53 -10.88
C ILE A 216 7.78 13.91 -10.12
N MET A 217 7.73 13.60 -8.83
CA MET A 217 6.60 13.95 -7.97
C MET A 217 6.49 15.46 -7.75
N GLU A 218 7.63 16.14 -7.60
CA GLU A 218 7.69 17.60 -7.54
C GLU A 218 7.16 18.24 -8.83
N GLU A 219 7.55 17.73 -10.00
CA GLU A 219 7.02 18.20 -11.28
C GLU A 219 5.50 17.93 -11.41
N LYS A 220 5.07 16.68 -11.21
CA LYS A 220 3.69 16.24 -11.42
C LYS A 220 2.69 16.89 -10.45
N ILE A 221 3.05 17.03 -9.18
CA ILE A 221 2.19 17.69 -8.18
C ILE A 221 2.34 19.21 -8.26
N GLY A 222 3.58 19.70 -8.42
CA GLY A 222 3.90 21.12 -8.44
C GLY A 222 3.28 21.89 -9.61
N ARG A 223 3.04 21.24 -10.77
CA ARG A 223 2.35 21.87 -11.91
C ARG A 223 0.94 22.37 -11.57
N TYR A 224 0.35 21.88 -10.48
CA TYR A 224 -0.96 22.30 -9.99
C TYR A 224 -0.89 23.30 -8.82
N GLY A 225 0.31 23.83 -8.51
CA GLY A 225 0.53 24.75 -7.39
C GLY A 225 0.48 24.08 -6.02
N LEU A 226 0.57 22.76 -5.97
CA LEU A 226 0.54 21.97 -4.73
C LEU A 226 1.95 21.72 -4.21
N ASP A 227 2.10 21.64 -2.88
CA ASP A 227 3.36 21.32 -2.20
C ASP A 227 3.60 19.80 -2.21
N SER A 228 4.37 19.32 -3.19
CA SER A 228 4.64 17.89 -3.41
C SER A 228 5.09 17.17 -2.14
N LYS A 229 5.98 17.79 -1.35
CA LYS A 229 6.48 17.22 -0.11
C LYS A 229 5.36 16.95 0.90
N LYS A 230 4.45 17.90 1.10
CA LYS A 230 3.31 17.69 2.03
C LYS A 230 2.35 16.60 1.57
N PHE A 231 2.21 16.39 0.26
CA PHE A 231 1.39 15.31 -0.30
C PHE A 231 2.09 13.96 -0.14
N LEU A 232 3.38 13.88 -0.46
CA LEU A 232 4.18 12.69 -0.23
C LEU A 232 4.21 12.29 1.24
N ASP A 233 4.38 13.25 2.16
CA ASP A 233 4.30 13.00 3.61
C ASP A 233 2.93 12.41 3.99
N ALA A 234 1.83 12.97 3.51
CA ALA A 234 0.48 12.47 3.81
C ALA A 234 0.23 11.05 3.26
N TRP A 235 0.68 10.78 2.04
CA TRP A 235 0.49 9.48 1.38
C TRP A 235 1.42 8.41 1.93
N SER A 236 2.65 8.79 2.33
CA SER A 236 3.64 7.87 2.92
C SER A 236 3.19 7.34 4.28
N ILE A 237 2.52 8.19 5.07
CA ILE A 237 1.94 7.79 6.34
C ILE A 237 0.76 6.86 6.13
N SER A 238 0.01 7.01 5.02
CA SER A 238 -1.28 6.35 4.83
C SER A 238 -1.20 4.85 4.50
N ASP A 239 -0.08 4.18 4.80
CA ASP A 239 0.12 2.81 4.38
C ASP A 239 0.93 1.92 5.33
N LYS A 240 0.56 0.64 5.34
CA LYS A 240 1.49 -0.42 5.73
C LYS A 240 2.56 -0.53 4.63
N LYS A 241 3.68 -1.18 4.91
CA LYS A 241 4.79 -1.29 3.95
C LYS A 241 4.41 -1.87 2.55
N SER A 242 3.20 -2.33 2.26
CA SER A 242 2.85 -3.03 1.01
C SER A 242 1.89 -2.32 0.04
N PHE A 243 1.24 -1.18 0.36
CA PHE A 243 0.26 -0.57 -0.59
C PHE A 243 0.60 0.84 -1.08
N TRP A 244 1.80 1.37 -0.79
CA TRP A 244 2.07 2.79 -1.06
C TRP A 244 1.98 3.16 -2.54
N GLY A 245 2.48 2.28 -3.43
CA GLY A 245 2.35 2.45 -4.88
C GLY A 245 0.88 2.54 -5.35
N PRO A 246 0.00 1.59 -4.99
CA PRO A 246 -1.45 1.70 -5.23
C PRO A 246 -2.06 3.01 -4.72
N THR A 247 -1.79 3.39 -3.47
CA THR A 247 -2.30 4.63 -2.85
C THR A 247 -1.90 5.86 -3.66
N MET A 248 -0.62 5.97 -4.02
CA MET A 248 -0.11 7.07 -4.84
C MET A 248 -0.74 7.07 -6.24
N SER A 249 -0.87 5.89 -6.86
CA SER A 249 -1.51 5.73 -8.17
C SER A 249 -2.95 6.24 -8.18
N PHE A 250 -3.74 5.89 -7.15
CA PHE A 250 -5.11 6.40 -7.04
C PHE A 250 -5.16 7.91 -6.88
N ASN A 251 -4.30 8.49 -6.04
CA ASN A 251 -4.28 9.93 -5.85
C ASN A 251 -3.85 10.70 -7.09
N LEU A 252 -2.77 10.28 -7.76
CA LEU A 252 -2.28 10.94 -8.96
C LEU A 252 -3.31 10.86 -10.09
N ARG A 253 -3.90 9.68 -10.33
CA ARG A 253 -4.96 9.52 -11.35
C ARG A 253 -6.18 10.38 -11.04
N SER A 254 -6.63 10.40 -9.78
CA SER A 254 -7.73 11.27 -9.37
C SER A 254 -7.41 12.74 -9.56
N LEU A 255 -6.20 13.16 -9.18
CA LEU A 255 -5.74 14.54 -9.29
C LEU A 255 -5.66 14.98 -10.77
N GLU A 256 -5.07 14.16 -11.64
CA GLU A 256 -5.00 14.41 -13.09
C GLU A 256 -6.39 14.46 -13.72
N TYR A 257 -7.28 13.54 -13.34
CA TYR A 257 -8.66 13.54 -13.80
C TYR A 257 -9.40 14.82 -13.38
N LEU A 258 -9.31 15.20 -12.10
CA LEU A 258 -9.96 16.40 -11.57
C LEU A 258 -9.49 17.66 -12.30
N GLU A 259 -8.18 17.81 -12.46
CA GLU A 259 -7.57 18.94 -13.16
C GLU A 259 -7.92 18.98 -14.65
N GLY A 260 -8.08 17.82 -15.30
CA GLY A 260 -8.61 17.73 -16.66
C GLY A 260 -10.08 18.16 -16.79
N GLN A 261 -10.89 18.01 -15.72
CA GLN A 261 -12.29 18.44 -15.71
C GLN A 261 -12.48 19.91 -15.31
N ARG A 262 -11.67 20.40 -14.36
CA ARG A 262 -11.72 21.75 -13.78
C ARG A 262 -10.30 22.21 -13.44
N PRO A 263 -9.60 22.93 -14.33
CA PRO A 263 -8.25 23.40 -14.04
C PRO A 263 -8.18 24.25 -12.76
N GLY A 264 -7.23 23.94 -11.87
CA GLY A 264 -7.03 24.60 -10.57
C GLY A 264 -7.88 24.05 -9.42
N ILE A 265 -8.72 23.03 -9.67
CA ILE A 265 -9.57 22.42 -8.64
C ILE A 265 -8.77 21.76 -7.52
N ALA A 266 -7.62 21.14 -7.81
CA ALA A 266 -6.86 20.41 -6.79
C ALA A 266 -6.27 21.39 -5.78
N LEU A 267 -5.69 22.50 -6.24
CA LEU A 267 -5.21 23.59 -5.38
C LEU A 267 -6.35 24.16 -4.52
N PHE A 268 -7.50 24.42 -5.14
CA PHE A 268 -8.66 24.95 -4.43
C PHE A 268 -9.17 23.99 -3.34
N LEU A 269 -9.33 22.71 -3.67
CA LEU A 269 -9.81 21.70 -2.72
C LEU A 269 -8.80 21.52 -1.57
N ASN A 270 -7.51 21.61 -1.85
CA ASN A 270 -6.48 21.60 -0.83
C ASN A 270 -6.54 22.85 0.08
N SER A 271 -6.64 24.06 -0.49
CA SER A 271 -6.62 25.29 0.30
C SER A 271 -7.90 25.48 1.14
N GLU A 272 -9.06 25.23 0.52
CA GLU A 272 -10.36 25.49 1.13
C GLU A 272 -10.81 24.36 2.04
N PHE A 273 -10.47 23.11 1.71
CA PHE A 273 -10.99 21.93 2.40
C PHE A 273 -9.91 21.02 2.99
N GLY A 274 -8.63 21.33 2.75
CA GLY A 274 -7.52 20.58 3.33
C GLY A 274 -7.32 19.19 2.74
N ILE A 275 -7.86 18.90 1.55
CA ILE A 275 -7.83 17.57 0.95
C ILE A 275 -6.43 17.27 0.39
N TYR A 276 -5.86 16.13 0.82
CA TYR A 276 -4.61 15.55 0.33
C TYR A 276 -4.85 14.22 -0.39
N ASP A 277 -5.83 13.44 0.03
CA ASP A 277 -6.09 12.11 -0.52
C ASP A 277 -7.26 12.10 -1.52
N PHE A 278 -7.05 12.71 -2.69
CA PHE A 278 -8.05 12.78 -3.77
C PHE A 278 -8.58 11.41 -4.21
N GLY A 279 -7.78 10.34 -4.10
CA GLY A 279 -8.15 8.97 -4.44
C GLY A 279 -9.21 8.34 -3.54
N ARG A 280 -9.40 8.86 -2.31
CA ARG A 280 -10.38 8.31 -1.34
C ARG A 280 -11.83 8.62 -1.70
N TYR A 281 -12.06 9.64 -2.51
CA TYR A 281 -13.39 10.17 -2.80
C TYR A 281 -13.78 9.95 -4.26
N PRO A 282 -15.07 9.77 -4.57
CA PRO A 282 -15.54 9.79 -5.95
C PRO A 282 -15.20 11.13 -6.63
N PRO A 283 -14.55 11.13 -7.81
CA PRO A 283 -14.16 12.39 -8.46
C PRO A 283 -15.34 13.33 -8.73
N GLY A 284 -16.51 12.79 -9.12
CA GLY A 284 -17.71 13.58 -9.33
C GLY A 284 -18.20 14.33 -8.09
N MET A 285 -17.98 13.78 -6.90
CA MET A 285 -18.34 14.42 -5.63
C MET A 285 -17.43 15.62 -5.34
N LEU A 286 -16.12 15.48 -5.61
CA LEU A 286 -15.14 16.56 -5.45
C LEU A 286 -15.34 17.69 -6.47
N ILE A 287 -15.64 17.34 -7.73
CA ILE A 287 -16.02 18.32 -8.77
C ILE A 287 -17.27 19.10 -8.34
N LYS A 288 -18.30 18.41 -7.83
CA LYS A 288 -19.53 19.05 -7.39
C LYS A 288 -19.30 19.98 -6.20
N GLN A 289 -18.44 19.59 -5.25
CA GLN A 289 -18.04 20.45 -4.13
C GLN A 289 -17.33 21.73 -4.58
N TYR A 290 -16.50 21.66 -5.63
CA TYR A 290 -15.88 22.83 -6.26
C TYR A 290 -16.93 23.72 -6.94
N ASP A 291 -17.75 23.13 -7.83
CA ASP A 291 -18.75 23.85 -8.63
C ASP A 291 -19.81 24.54 -7.74
N GLU A 292 -20.15 23.95 -6.59
CA GLU A 292 -21.17 24.47 -5.65
C GLU A 292 -20.59 25.25 -4.47
N TYR A 293 -19.29 25.58 -4.46
CA TYR A 293 -18.68 26.24 -3.31
C TYR A 293 -19.37 27.56 -2.93
N GLU A 294 -19.81 28.33 -3.93
CA GLU A 294 -20.51 29.60 -3.73
C GLU A 294 -22.01 29.43 -3.42
N ASP A 295 -22.57 28.22 -3.59
CA ASP A 295 -23.95 27.95 -3.22
C ASP A 295 -24.07 27.80 -1.69
N THR A 296 -24.53 28.88 -1.07
CA THR A 296 -24.83 28.92 0.36
C THR A 296 -26.30 28.66 0.69
N ALA A 297 -27.16 28.53 -0.34
CA ALA A 297 -28.60 28.32 -0.16
C ALA A 297 -28.97 26.84 -0.08
N MET A 298 -28.08 25.93 -0.51
CA MET A 298 -28.30 24.50 -0.38
C MET A 298 -27.98 24.01 1.05
N PRO A 299 -28.86 23.22 1.68
CA PRO A 299 -28.53 22.47 2.88
C PRO A 299 -27.29 21.60 2.68
N TYR A 300 -26.48 21.38 3.71
CA TYR A 300 -25.25 20.60 3.55
C TYR A 300 -24.97 19.62 4.69
N GLY A 301 -24.26 18.56 4.31
CA GLY A 301 -23.62 17.61 5.20
C GLY A 301 -22.10 17.64 5.04
N VAL A 302 -21.38 17.14 6.04
CA VAL A 302 -19.91 17.19 6.07
C VAL A 302 -19.32 15.80 6.26
N ILE A 303 -18.25 15.50 5.54
CA ILE A 303 -17.46 14.28 5.69
C ILE A 303 -16.09 14.70 6.25
N PHE A 304 -15.84 14.40 7.52
CA PHE A 304 -14.59 14.69 8.23
C PHE A 304 -13.72 13.45 8.30
N TYR A 305 -12.64 13.41 7.52
CA TYR A 305 -11.74 12.26 7.45
C TYR A 305 -10.33 12.61 7.94
N PRO A 306 -9.54 11.61 8.37
CA PRO A 306 -8.16 11.84 8.76
C PRO A 306 -7.33 12.24 7.55
N LYS A 307 -6.42 13.19 7.70
CA LYS A 307 -5.39 13.41 6.68
C LYS A 307 -4.46 12.19 6.58
N ASN A 308 -4.13 11.60 7.72
CA ASN A 308 -3.17 10.50 7.83
C ASN A 308 -3.90 9.19 8.18
N ASP A 309 -3.88 8.20 7.27
CA ASP A 309 -4.60 6.93 7.41
C ASP A 309 -3.62 5.74 7.42
N HIS A 310 -3.00 5.44 8.56
CA HIS A 310 -1.81 4.57 8.62
C HIS A 310 -1.90 3.15 8.04
N ASN A 311 -3.08 2.71 7.63
CA ASN A 311 -3.31 1.40 7.03
C ASN A 311 -4.18 1.44 5.78
N GLY A 312 -4.44 2.63 5.23
CA GLY A 312 -5.28 2.82 4.04
C GLY A 312 -6.74 2.38 4.22
N ALA A 313 -7.24 2.23 5.44
CA ALA A 313 -8.58 1.71 5.72
C ALA A 313 -9.71 2.51 5.07
N PHE A 314 -9.48 3.81 4.80
CA PHE A 314 -10.49 4.70 4.26
C PHE A 314 -10.59 4.69 2.73
N TYR A 315 -9.60 4.15 2.01
CA TYR A 315 -9.67 3.99 0.55
C TYR A 315 -10.77 3.01 0.12
N GLY A 316 -11.10 2.04 0.97
CA GLY A 316 -12.20 1.10 0.74
C GLY A 316 -13.61 1.68 0.88
N THR A 317 -13.76 2.98 1.16
CA THR A 317 -15.08 3.62 1.36
C THR A 317 -15.56 4.43 0.16
N ASN A 318 -14.81 4.46 -0.94
CA ASN A 318 -15.13 5.25 -2.12
C ASN A 318 -16.54 4.93 -2.68
N HIS A 319 -16.91 3.64 -2.77
CA HIS A 319 -18.25 3.23 -3.23
C HIS A 319 -19.37 3.68 -2.27
N VAL A 320 -19.11 3.71 -0.96
CA VAL A 320 -20.08 4.19 0.03
C VAL A 320 -20.39 5.67 -0.20
N PHE A 321 -19.35 6.46 -0.45
CA PHE A 321 -19.50 7.88 -0.76
C PHE A 321 -20.11 8.13 -2.13
N GLY A 322 -19.81 7.30 -3.13
CA GLY A 322 -20.48 7.36 -4.44
C GLY A 322 -21.99 7.14 -4.31
N ASN A 323 -22.39 6.15 -3.50
CA ASN A 323 -23.80 5.87 -3.22
C ASN A 323 -24.46 6.99 -2.41
N LEU A 324 -23.79 7.52 -1.39
CA LEU A 324 -24.30 8.66 -0.63
C LEU A 324 -24.52 9.88 -1.53
N PHE A 325 -23.50 10.25 -2.31
CA PHE A 325 -23.53 11.37 -3.25
C PHE A 325 -24.70 11.25 -4.22
N SER A 326 -24.90 10.06 -4.80
CA SER A 326 -26.01 9.80 -5.72
C SER A 326 -27.37 9.94 -5.04
N GLN A 327 -27.52 9.44 -3.81
CA GLN A 327 -28.78 9.51 -3.06
C GLN A 327 -29.13 10.93 -2.58
N THR A 328 -28.13 11.78 -2.34
CA THR A 328 -28.32 13.15 -1.83
C THR A 328 -28.29 14.23 -2.93
N ALA A 329 -28.05 13.84 -4.18
CA ALA A 329 -27.89 14.76 -5.30
C ALA A 329 -29.09 15.73 -5.42
N GLY A 330 -28.78 17.02 -5.58
CA GLY A 330 -29.77 18.09 -5.74
C GLY A 330 -30.56 18.46 -4.47
N LYS A 331 -30.35 17.76 -3.36
CA LYS A 331 -31.01 18.05 -2.07
C LYS A 331 -30.04 18.50 -0.99
N TYR A 332 -28.83 17.96 -1.02
CA TYR A 332 -27.75 18.35 -0.12
C TYR A 332 -26.45 18.56 -0.86
N ALA A 333 -25.76 19.63 -0.48
CA ALA A 333 -24.34 19.80 -0.72
C ALA A 333 -23.55 18.85 0.20
N LEU A 334 -22.60 18.12 -0.37
CA LEU A 334 -21.62 17.36 0.42
C LEU A 334 -20.31 18.16 0.49
N ARG A 335 -19.76 18.27 1.70
CA ARG A 335 -18.47 18.93 1.94
C ARG A 335 -17.50 17.95 2.60
N VAL A 336 -16.55 17.45 1.83
CA VAL A 336 -15.41 16.67 2.29
C VAL A 336 -14.36 17.61 2.84
N VAL A 337 -13.84 17.24 3.99
CA VAL A 337 -12.74 17.92 4.64
C VAL A 337 -11.83 16.91 5.32
N GLU A 338 -10.53 17.18 5.26
CA GLU A 338 -9.52 16.36 5.94
C GLU A 338 -8.85 17.17 7.06
N GLY A 339 -8.50 16.47 8.14
CA GLY A 339 -7.80 17.06 9.27
C GLY A 339 -6.82 16.08 9.88
N ASP A 340 -5.67 16.57 10.33
CA ASP A 340 -4.66 15.77 11.01
C ASP A 340 -4.83 15.83 12.54
N SER A 341 -5.39 16.94 13.04
CA SER A 341 -5.55 17.17 14.48
C SER A 341 -6.96 17.62 14.87
N LYS A 342 -7.27 17.51 16.17
CA LYS A 342 -8.53 18.06 16.71
C LYS A 342 -8.66 19.57 16.52
N ILE A 343 -7.53 20.28 16.42
CA ILE A 343 -7.51 21.72 16.14
C ILE A 343 -7.93 21.99 14.70
N ASP A 344 -7.49 21.16 13.75
CA ASP A 344 -7.84 21.31 12.33
C ASP A 344 -9.33 21.09 12.11
N ILE A 345 -9.94 20.12 12.79
CA ILE A 345 -11.40 19.91 12.77
C ILE A 345 -12.13 21.15 13.26
N VAL A 346 -11.68 21.76 14.36
CA VAL A 346 -12.31 22.99 14.89
C VAL A 346 -12.14 24.16 13.92
N LYS A 347 -10.96 24.33 13.33
CA LYS A 347 -10.72 25.36 12.30
C LYS A 347 -11.63 25.15 11.09
N MET A 348 -11.82 23.91 10.67
CA MET A 348 -12.66 23.56 9.54
C MET A 348 -14.14 23.80 9.83
N LEU A 349 -14.63 23.36 10.99
CA LEU A 349 -15.99 23.68 11.46
C LEU A 349 -16.24 25.19 11.45
N HIS A 350 -15.27 25.98 11.95
CA HIS A 350 -15.38 27.43 11.95
C HIS A 350 -15.36 28.03 10.53
N ARG A 351 -14.57 27.49 9.60
CA ARG A 351 -14.55 27.91 8.19
C ARG A 351 -15.89 27.65 7.52
N LEU A 352 -16.43 26.44 7.67
CA LEU A 352 -17.73 26.07 7.11
C LEU A 352 -18.87 26.92 7.71
N ASP A 353 -18.86 27.16 9.01
CA ASP A 353 -19.86 28.00 9.68
C ASP A 353 -19.80 29.47 9.22
N ARG A 354 -18.60 30.00 8.96
CA ARG A 354 -18.47 31.35 8.38
C ARG A 354 -19.00 31.43 6.95
N LYS A 355 -18.79 30.40 6.13
CA LYS A 355 -19.22 30.35 4.72
C LYS A 355 -20.72 30.08 4.57
N TYR A 356 -21.21 29.03 5.23
CA TYR A 356 -22.56 28.49 5.02
C TYR A 356 -23.50 28.72 6.22
N GLY A 357 -22.94 28.89 7.42
CA GLY A 357 -23.64 28.88 8.70
C GLY A 357 -24.69 29.98 8.92
N LYS A 358 -24.79 30.97 8.02
CA LYS A 358 -25.86 31.97 8.04
C LYS A 358 -27.17 31.44 7.46
N SER A 359 -27.08 30.61 6.42
CA SER A 359 -28.24 30.04 5.72
C SER A 359 -28.60 28.68 6.29
N HIS A 360 -27.59 27.82 6.48
CA HIS A 360 -27.77 26.46 6.97
C HIS A 360 -26.67 26.10 7.94
N LYS A 361 -26.99 25.38 9.01
CA LYS A 361 -25.99 24.67 9.81
C LYS A 361 -25.76 23.26 9.25
N ILE A 362 -24.74 22.56 9.77
CA ILE A 362 -24.43 21.19 9.36
C ILE A 362 -25.60 20.28 9.74
N GLN A 363 -26.27 19.68 8.74
CA GLN A 363 -27.43 18.81 8.98
C GLN A 363 -27.02 17.39 9.38
N PHE A 364 -25.95 16.89 8.76
CA PHE A 364 -25.36 15.62 9.12
C PHE A 364 -23.85 15.63 8.95
N ALA A 365 -23.16 14.76 9.69
CA ALA A 365 -21.73 14.57 9.57
C ALA A 365 -21.36 13.09 9.50
N ILE A 366 -20.37 12.75 8.68
CA ILE A 366 -19.69 11.46 8.70
C ILE A 366 -18.28 11.71 9.20
N ILE A 367 -17.91 11.07 10.31
CA ILE A 367 -16.61 11.27 10.96
C ILE A 367 -15.82 9.97 10.85
N GLY A 368 -14.75 9.99 10.05
CA GLY A 368 -13.79 8.91 9.91
C GLY A 368 -12.58 9.11 10.81
N GLY A 369 -11.99 8.00 11.25
CA GLY A 369 -10.71 7.99 11.98
C GLY A 369 -10.49 6.65 12.69
N HIS A 370 -9.26 6.36 13.09
CA HIS A 370 -8.99 5.14 13.84
C HIS A 370 -9.63 5.25 15.23
N GLY A 371 -10.49 4.28 15.56
CA GLY A 371 -11.35 4.35 16.72
C GLY A 371 -10.84 3.49 17.88
N ALA A 372 -11.16 3.98 19.07
CA ALA A 372 -11.25 3.20 20.29
C ALA A 372 -12.55 3.62 21.01
N PRO A 373 -13.01 2.92 22.05
CA PRO A 373 -14.27 3.25 22.72
C PRO A 373 -14.40 4.72 23.19
N ASP A 374 -13.28 5.36 23.55
CA ASP A 374 -13.23 6.70 24.13
C ASP A 374 -12.59 7.78 23.24
N CYS A 375 -12.12 7.43 22.03
CA CYS A 375 -11.48 8.39 21.14
C CYS A 375 -11.58 8.07 19.64
N ILE A 376 -11.41 9.11 18.83
CA ILE A 376 -11.23 9.04 17.38
C ILE A 376 -9.88 9.70 17.05
N GLN A 377 -9.01 8.96 16.38
CA GLN A 377 -7.69 9.41 15.94
C GLN A 377 -7.75 9.85 14.47
N PHE A 378 -7.35 11.10 14.22
CA PHE A 378 -7.35 11.73 12.89
C PHE A 378 -5.96 11.76 12.22
N GLY A 379 -4.91 11.36 12.95
CA GLY A 379 -3.56 11.36 12.43
C GLY A 379 -2.54 10.69 13.34
N GLY A 380 -1.45 11.39 13.68
CA GLY A 380 -0.34 10.84 14.48
C GLY A 380 -0.74 10.25 15.85
N SER A 381 0.22 9.64 16.55
CA SER A 381 -0.04 8.96 17.82
C SER A 381 -0.22 9.92 19.02
N GLU A 382 0.21 11.17 18.90
CA GLU A 382 0.15 12.17 19.97
C GLU A 382 -1.28 12.60 20.34
N ALA A 383 -1.45 13.13 21.56
CA ALA A 383 -2.74 13.54 22.08
C ALA A 383 -3.47 14.62 21.25
N LYS A 384 -2.73 15.45 20.48
CA LYS A 384 -3.32 16.49 19.62
C LYS A 384 -4.09 15.90 18.41
N HIS A 385 -3.78 14.68 18.01
CA HIS A 385 -4.40 13.98 16.88
C HIS A 385 -5.62 13.13 17.29
N ARG A 386 -5.93 13.08 18.59
CA ARG A 386 -7.01 12.26 19.14
C ARG A 386 -8.09 13.15 19.71
N LEU A 387 -9.32 13.00 19.22
CA LEU A 387 -10.51 13.57 19.83
C LEU A 387 -10.99 12.60 20.92
N LYS A 388 -10.83 12.98 22.19
CA LYS A 388 -11.27 12.17 23.34
C LYS A 388 -12.64 12.62 23.84
N ILE A 389 -13.34 11.74 24.58
CA ILE A 389 -14.58 12.10 25.28
C ILE A 389 -14.39 13.33 26.18
N SER A 390 -13.24 13.46 26.86
CA SER A 390 -12.94 14.62 27.71
C SER A 390 -12.92 15.94 26.93
N ASP A 391 -12.49 15.94 25.67
CA ASP A 391 -12.51 17.11 24.80
C ASP A 391 -13.94 17.54 24.41
N LEU A 392 -14.91 16.63 24.52
CA LEU A 392 -16.32 16.93 24.27
C LEU A 392 -17.00 17.56 25.48
N ILE A 393 -16.61 17.15 26.70
CA ILE A 393 -17.22 17.57 27.96
C ILE A 393 -16.63 18.89 28.49
N ASP A 394 -15.45 19.30 28.00
CA ASP A 394 -14.81 20.56 28.38
C ASP A 394 -15.79 21.74 28.27
N LYS A 395 -15.85 22.60 29.30
CA LYS A 395 -16.71 23.80 29.30
C LYS A 395 -16.41 24.74 28.12
N ARG A 396 -15.18 24.73 27.59
CA ARG A 396 -14.79 25.45 26.37
C ARG A 396 -15.42 24.86 25.10
N ALA A 397 -15.86 23.59 25.16
CA ALA A 397 -16.54 22.90 24.08
C ALA A 397 -18.06 23.21 23.99
N LYS A 398 -18.63 23.96 24.96
CA LYS A 398 -20.08 24.28 24.99
C LYS A 398 -20.61 24.98 23.74
N ASN A 399 -19.74 25.60 22.93
CA ASN A 399 -20.12 26.26 21.69
C ASN A 399 -20.09 25.33 20.45
N LYS A 400 -19.81 24.04 20.57
CA LYS A 400 -19.71 23.13 19.40
C LYS A 400 -21.06 22.86 18.73
N SER A 401 -22.17 22.88 19.48
CA SER A 401 -23.52 22.69 18.91
C SER A 401 -23.92 23.79 17.94
N ARG A 402 -23.32 24.98 18.01
CA ARG A 402 -23.64 26.11 17.12
C ARG A 402 -23.36 25.82 15.64
N TYR A 403 -22.50 24.85 15.35
CA TYR A 403 -22.11 24.49 13.98
C TYR A 403 -23.13 23.55 13.31
N PHE A 404 -24.01 22.93 14.10
CA PHE A 404 -24.95 21.91 13.64
C PHE A 404 -26.38 22.42 13.70
N GLU A 405 -27.22 21.87 12.83
CA GLU A 405 -28.67 22.07 12.93
C GLU A 405 -29.21 21.46 14.21
N LYS A 406 -30.46 21.78 14.56
CA LYS A 406 -31.14 21.08 15.65
C LYS A 406 -31.30 19.60 15.30
N ASN A 407 -30.86 18.72 16.21
CA ASN A 407 -30.96 17.27 16.10
C ASN A 407 -30.25 16.72 14.84
N PRO A 408 -28.94 17.00 14.66
CA PRO A 408 -28.23 16.53 13.48
C PRO A 408 -28.05 15.00 13.53
N THR A 409 -27.76 14.39 12.39
CA THR A 409 -27.30 12.98 12.36
C THR A 409 -25.78 12.91 12.23
N ILE A 410 -25.11 12.13 13.06
CA ILE A 410 -23.67 11.91 13.00
C ILE A 410 -23.41 10.41 12.80
N ILE A 411 -22.64 10.07 11.78
CA ILE A 411 -22.25 8.70 11.46
C ILE A 411 -20.76 8.58 11.74
N LEU A 412 -20.36 7.58 12.53
CA LEU A 412 -18.97 7.34 12.89
C LEU A 412 -18.43 6.18 12.04
N ASN A 413 -17.47 6.47 11.15
CA ASN A 413 -16.67 5.45 10.49
C ASN A 413 -15.37 5.26 11.29
N SER A 414 -15.53 4.68 12.49
CA SER A 414 -14.45 4.56 13.46
C SER A 414 -14.74 3.42 14.43
N CYS A 415 -13.82 2.46 14.53
CA CYS A 415 -13.96 1.23 15.33
C CYS A 415 -14.41 1.49 16.77
N GLU A 416 -15.33 0.65 17.29
CA GLU A 416 -15.75 0.62 18.70
C GLU A 416 -16.35 1.93 19.25
N THR A 417 -16.58 2.93 18.42
CA THR A 417 -17.13 4.24 18.86
C THR A 417 -18.61 4.20 19.22
N GLY A 418 -19.33 3.14 18.82
CA GLY A 418 -20.70 2.82 19.19
C GLY A 418 -20.83 2.03 20.50
N PHE A 419 -19.75 1.79 21.23
CA PHE A 419 -19.80 1.07 22.51
C PHE A 419 -20.62 1.83 23.57
N ARG A 420 -21.27 1.10 24.49
CA ARG A 420 -22.03 1.69 25.60
C ARG A 420 -21.13 2.57 26.48
N GLU A 421 -21.61 3.75 26.83
CA GLU A 421 -20.88 4.84 27.51
C GLU A 421 -19.69 5.41 26.72
N GLY A 422 -19.50 4.98 25.47
CA GLY A 422 -18.43 5.42 24.57
C GLY A 422 -18.73 6.72 23.82
N MET A 423 -17.89 6.99 22.82
CA MET A 423 -17.90 8.22 22.02
C MET A 423 -19.28 8.57 21.47
N GLY A 424 -19.97 7.61 20.82
CA GLY A 424 -21.25 7.84 20.17
C GLY A 424 -22.35 8.29 21.13
N GLN A 425 -22.47 7.61 22.29
CA GLN A 425 -23.45 7.98 23.30
C GLN A 425 -23.15 9.36 23.90
N LYS A 426 -21.89 9.67 24.24
CA LYS A 426 -21.53 10.99 24.80
C LYS A 426 -21.75 12.11 23.79
N LEU A 427 -21.39 11.89 22.53
CA LEU A 427 -21.59 12.86 21.45
C LEU A 427 -23.07 13.14 21.19
N SER A 428 -23.91 12.09 21.19
CA SER A 428 -25.37 12.23 21.03
C SER A 428 -26.00 13.11 22.11
N LYS A 429 -25.53 12.98 23.36
CA LYS A 429 -25.99 13.81 24.49
C LYS A 429 -25.55 15.27 24.36
N ILE A 430 -24.30 15.51 23.99
CA ILE A 430 -23.70 16.86 23.96
C ILE A 430 -24.29 17.70 22.82
N LEU A 431 -24.51 17.09 21.65
CA LEU A 431 -25.03 17.78 20.47
C LEU A 431 -26.54 17.65 20.31
N ASN A 432 -27.22 16.95 21.23
CA ASN A 432 -28.60 16.53 21.08
C ASN A 432 -28.86 15.87 19.71
N ALA A 433 -27.91 15.03 19.28
CA ALA A 433 -27.82 14.47 17.94
C ALA A 433 -28.27 13.00 17.94
N ARG A 434 -28.65 12.50 16.77
CA ARG A 434 -28.68 11.06 16.48
C ARG A 434 -27.29 10.64 16.05
N VAL A 435 -26.63 9.74 16.78
CA VAL A 435 -25.28 9.26 16.47
C VAL A 435 -25.30 7.77 16.19
N ILE A 436 -24.70 7.35 15.08
CA ILE A 436 -24.62 5.95 14.65
C ILE A 436 -23.14 5.55 14.56
N GLY A 437 -22.74 4.51 15.27
CA GLY A 437 -21.35 4.03 15.33
C GLY A 437 -21.28 2.51 15.52
N PRO A 438 -20.17 1.84 15.16
CA PRO A 438 -20.03 0.42 15.40
C PRO A 438 -19.55 0.12 16.83
N ASP A 439 -20.05 -0.93 17.47
CA ASP A 439 -19.58 -1.38 18.79
C ASP A 439 -18.40 -2.36 18.75
N VAL A 440 -17.97 -2.78 17.55
CA VAL A 440 -16.77 -3.60 17.32
C VAL A 440 -15.81 -2.93 16.31
N LYS A 441 -14.65 -3.57 16.08
CA LYS A 441 -13.72 -3.18 15.03
C LYS A 441 -14.27 -3.56 13.66
N THR A 442 -14.62 -2.56 12.85
CA THR A 442 -15.20 -2.74 11.53
C THR A 442 -15.12 -1.43 10.74
N ASN A 443 -15.37 -1.48 9.43
CA ASN A 443 -15.48 -0.31 8.57
C ASN A 443 -16.91 -0.14 8.06
N LEU A 444 -17.23 1.08 7.64
CA LEU A 444 -18.48 1.41 6.99
C LEU A 444 -18.67 0.61 5.68
N LYS A 445 -19.82 -0.02 5.51
CA LYS A 445 -20.17 -0.81 4.33
C LYS A 445 -21.16 -0.10 3.42
N GLU A 446 -22.18 0.52 4.01
CA GLU A 446 -23.26 1.17 3.26
C GLU A 446 -23.93 2.28 4.07
N ILE A 447 -24.35 3.34 3.38
CA ILE A 447 -25.28 4.36 3.90
C ILE A 447 -26.46 4.45 2.95
N LYS A 448 -27.66 4.19 3.47
CA LYS A 448 -28.92 4.41 2.77
C LYS A 448 -29.57 5.67 3.29
N VAL A 449 -30.03 6.52 2.37
CA VAL A 449 -30.70 7.78 2.68
C VAL A 449 -32.16 7.69 2.27
N LYS A 450 -33.05 7.98 3.21
CA LYS A 450 -34.48 8.17 2.97
C LYS A 450 -34.84 9.61 3.27
N PHE A 451 -35.62 10.25 2.40
CA PHE A 451 -36.11 11.60 2.66
C PHE A 451 -37.52 11.55 3.25
N VAL A 452 -37.71 12.22 4.39
CA VAL A 452 -39.01 12.45 5.01
C VAL A 452 -39.25 13.94 5.02
N GLY A 453 -40.02 14.42 4.03
CA GLY A 453 -40.02 15.84 3.67
C GLY A 453 -38.62 16.28 3.21
N ASP A 454 -38.15 17.40 3.75
CA ASP A 454 -36.83 17.97 3.42
C ASP A 454 -35.68 17.41 4.30
N LYS A 455 -35.96 16.44 5.17
CA LYS A 455 -34.96 15.87 6.07
C LYS A 455 -34.48 14.50 5.58
N ALA A 456 -33.16 14.31 5.59
CA ALA A 456 -32.54 13.01 5.38
C ALA A 456 -32.55 12.16 6.66
N GLU A 457 -33.03 10.93 6.54
CA GLU A 457 -32.89 9.85 7.50
C GLU A 457 -31.87 8.84 6.99
N PHE A 458 -30.96 8.42 7.87
CA PHE A 458 -29.85 7.55 7.52
C PHE A 458 -30.00 6.16 8.15
N ALA A 459 -29.90 5.13 7.32
CA ALA A 459 -29.67 3.74 7.74
C ALA A 459 -28.23 3.36 7.37
N VAL A 460 -27.48 2.84 8.34
CA VAL A 460 -26.04 2.61 8.22
C VAL A 460 -25.74 1.13 8.45
N GLU A 461 -24.97 0.54 7.54
CA GLU A 461 -24.45 -0.81 7.69
C GLU A 461 -22.92 -0.76 7.76
N TYR A 462 -22.35 -1.57 8.65
CA TYR A 462 -20.91 -1.81 8.72
C TYR A 462 -20.58 -3.18 8.11
N LEU A 463 -19.30 -3.45 7.85
CA LEU A 463 -18.88 -4.74 7.27
C LEU A 463 -19.28 -5.91 8.17
N GLU A 464 -19.15 -5.73 9.49
CA GLU A 464 -19.66 -6.67 10.48
C GLU A 464 -21.16 -6.45 10.68
N LYS A 465 -21.94 -7.53 10.52
CA LYS A 465 -23.40 -7.44 10.57
C LYS A 465 -23.91 -7.23 12.00
N GLY A 466 -24.90 -6.36 12.17
CA GLY A 466 -25.61 -6.17 13.44
C GLY A 466 -24.87 -5.35 14.50
N VAL A 467 -23.73 -4.75 14.14
CA VAL A 467 -22.86 -4.01 15.08
C VAL A 467 -23.15 -2.51 15.14
N ALA A 468 -24.05 -2.02 14.28
CA ALA A 468 -24.45 -0.62 14.27
C ALA A 468 -25.24 -0.29 15.54
N GLN A 469 -24.74 0.64 16.34
CA GLN A 469 -25.43 1.20 17.49
C GLN A 469 -25.86 2.63 17.21
N ALA A 470 -27.13 2.93 17.49
CA ALA A 470 -27.68 4.26 17.36
C ALA A 470 -28.03 4.83 18.74
N TYR A 471 -27.66 6.09 18.95
CA TYR A 471 -27.94 6.84 20.17
C TYR A 471 -28.60 8.17 19.83
N SER A 472 -29.59 8.59 20.63
CA SER A 472 -30.22 9.90 20.56
C SER A 472 -30.24 10.52 21.95
N SER A 473 -29.69 11.72 22.10
CA SER A 473 -29.66 12.46 23.37
C SER A 473 -29.06 11.65 24.56
N GLY A 474 -28.13 10.75 24.28
CA GLY A 474 -27.47 9.89 25.27
C GLY A 474 -28.19 8.58 25.58
N GLN A 475 -29.30 8.27 24.91
CA GLN A 475 -30.06 7.03 25.05
C GLN A 475 -29.94 6.19 23.78
N ARG A 476 -29.94 4.85 23.91
CA ARG A 476 -29.96 3.94 22.76
C ARG A 476 -31.32 4.07 22.06
N SER A 477 -31.34 4.25 20.74
CA SER A 477 -32.53 4.48 19.92
C SER A 477 -32.92 3.28 19.09
#